data_AF-A0A9C6UDU2-F1
#
_entry.id   AF-A0A9C6UDU2-F1
#
_cell.length_a   1.000
_cell.length_b   1.000
_cell.length_c   1.000
_cell.angle_alpha   90.00
_cell.angle_beta   90.00
_cell.angle_gamma   90.00
#
_symmetry.space_group_name_H-M   'P 1'
#
loop_
_entity.id
_entity.type
_entity.pdbx_description
1 polymer ?
#
loop_
_entity_poly.entity_id
_entity_poly.type
_entity_poly.pdbx_seq_one_letter_code
_entity_poly.pdbx_strand_id
1 'polypeptide(L)'
;MEMGPQCDICFLDFDLDRHRPKVLPCGHTVCKACVENPGLGTKCPTCRKVSKQNKKYLIRNIVYRLMRVIILCCKQGADETFYMRNV
;
A
#
# COMPACT_ATOMS: atom_id res chain seq x y z
N MET A 1 -15.53 -10.62 8.76
CA MET A 1 -15.34 -9.30 8.14
C MET A 1 -13.85 -9.11 7.99
N GLU A 2 -13.31 -9.55 6.86
CA GLU A 2 -11.87 -9.41 6.60
C GLU A 2 -11.59 -7.95 6.25
N MET A 3 -10.91 -7.23 7.15
CA MET A 3 -10.44 -5.87 6.88
C MET A 3 -8.98 -5.97 6.50
N GLY A 4 -8.72 -6.15 5.20
CA GLY A 4 -7.38 -6.06 4.66
C GLY A 4 -6.77 -4.69 4.96
N PRO A 5 -5.44 -4.55 4.94
CA PRO A 5 -4.81 -3.26 5.19
C PRO A 5 -5.17 -2.27 4.07
N GLN A 6 -5.61 -1.07 4.46
CA GLN A 6 -6.10 -0.01 3.58
C GLN A 6 -5.20 1.22 3.61
N CYS A 7 -5.30 2.04 2.56
CA CYS A 7 -4.61 3.32 2.51
C CYS A 7 -5.35 4.40 3.31
N ASP A 8 -4.63 5.09 4.22
CA ASP A 8 -5.20 6.18 5.04
C ASP A 8 -5.65 7.45 4.27
N ILE A 9 -5.40 7.53 2.96
CA ILE A 9 -5.78 8.69 2.13
C ILE A 9 -7.03 8.39 1.29
N CYS A 10 -7.01 7.27 0.57
CA CYS A 10 -8.09 6.90 -0.36
C CYS A 10 -9.00 5.79 0.17
N PHE A 11 -8.66 5.18 1.32
CA PHE A 11 -9.40 4.09 1.96
C PHE A 11 -9.59 2.84 1.09
N LEU A 12 -8.80 2.70 0.02
CA LEU A 12 -8.78 1.52 -0.82
C LEU A 12 -7.77 0.50 -0.28
N ASP A 13 -8.12 -0.78 -0.46
CA ASP A 13 -7.26 -1.90 -0.09
C ASP A 13 -5.93 -1.83 -0.83
N PHE A 14 -4.86 -2.21 -0.14
CA PHE A 14 -3.56 -2.35 -0.78
C PHE A 14 -3.55 -3.51 -1.78
N ASP A 15 -2.99 -3.25 -2.96
CA ASP A 15 -2.83 -4.24 -4.03
C ASP A 15 -1.37 -4.28 -4.54
N LEU A 16 -1.08 -5.13 -5.52
CA LEU A 16 0.26 -5.24 -6.11
C LEU A 16 0.48 -4.27 -7.29
N ASP A 17 -0.54 -3.51 -7.67
CA ASP A 17 -0.59 -2.68 -8.86
C ASP A 17 -0.72 -1.18 -8.51
N ARG A 18 -1.92 -0.60 -8.65
CA ARG A 18 -2.16 0.85 -8.45
C ARG A 18 -2.12 1.27 -6.99
N HIS A 19 -2.65 0.45 -6.08
CA HIS A 19 -2.68 0.75 -4.65
C HIS A 19 -1.55 0.05 -3.91
N ARG A 20 -0.38 -0.08 -4.54
CA ARG A 20 0.77 -0.68 -3.89
C ARG A 20 1.27 0.14 -2.70
N PRO A 21 1.45 -0.45 -1.50
CA PRO A 21 1.85 0.29 -0.30
C PRO A 21 3.28 0.86 -0.44
N LYS A 22 3.46 2.09 0.02
CA LYS A 22 4.70 2.86 0.04
C LYS A 22 4.91 3.46 1.42
N VAL A 23 6.11 3.29 1.95
CA VAL A 23 6.48 3.79 3.27
C VAL A 23 7.10 5.17 3.14
N LEU A 24 6.47 6.17 3.75
CA LEU A 24 6.99 7.54 3.85
C LEU A 24 8.22 7.59 4.78
N PRO A 25 9.05 8.65 4.74
CA PRO A 25 10.27 8.72 5.56
C PRO A 25 9.98 8.72 7.07
N CYS A 26 8.75 9.07 7.45
CA CYS A 26 8.26 9.01 8.82
C CYS A 26 7.79 7.62 9.28
N GLY A 27 7.79 6.60 8.40
CA GLY A 27 7.39 5.22 8.71
C GLY A 27 5.93 4.86 8.41
N HIS A 28 5.07 5.84 8.11
CA HIS A 28 3.67 5.59 7.75
C HIS A 28 3.53 5.12 6.31
N THR A 29 2.50 4.30 6.06
CA THR A 29 2.28 3.65 4.77
C THR A 29 1.10 4.26 4.04
N VAL A 30 1.29 4.59 2.76
CA VAL A 30 0.24 5.11 1.87
C VAL A 30 0.38 4.43 0.51
N CYS A 31 -0.65 4.42 -0.33
CA CYS A 31 -0.59 3.73 -1.62
C CYS A 31 0.18 4.54 -2.68
N LYS A 32 0.73 3.85 -3.69
CA LYS A 32 1.49 4.43 -4.81
C LYS A 32 0.72 5.56 -5.49
N ALA A 33 -0.53 5.31 -5.86
CA ALA A 33 -1.40 6.30 -6.51
C ALA A 33 -1.53 7.59 -5.69
N CYS A 34 -1.63 7.50 -4.36
CA CYS A 34 -1.70 8.68 -3.51
C CYS A 34 -0.36 9.41 -3.38
N VAL A 35 0.77 8.70 -3.32
CA VAL A 35 2.11 9.32 -3.29
C VAL A 35 2.41 10.11 -4.57
N GLU A 36 2.00 9.56 -5.71
CA GLU A 36 2.20 10.16 -7.03
C GLU A 36 1.23 11.33 -7.29
N ASN A 37 0.18 11.47 -6.48
CA ASN A 37 -0.76 12.58 -6.61
C ASN A 37 -0.05 13.93 -6.37
N PRO A 38 -0.11 14.87 -7.34
CA PRO A 38 0.50 16.20 -7.17
C PRO A 38 -0.10 16.98 -6.00
N GLY A 39 -1.39 16.76 -5.69
CA GLY A 39 -2.08 17.36 -4.55
C GLY A 39 -1.62 16.85 -3.18
N LEU A 40 -0.93 15.70 -3.10
CA LEU A 40 -0.30 15.27 -1.86
C LEU A 40 0.89 16.20 -1.56
N GLY A 41 0.75 17.08 -0.58
CA GLY A 41 1.80 18.02 -0.18
C GLY A 41 3.06 17.33 0.37
N THR A 42 3.95 18.11 0.99
CA THR A 42 5.19 17.61 1.59
C THR A 42 5.01 17.06 3.01
N LYS A 43 3.77 16.94 3.50
CA LYS A 43 3.50 16.48 4.87
C LYS A 43 2.84 15.09 4.83
N CYS A 44 3.27 14.22 5.73
CA CYS A 44 2.59 12.96 5.97
C CYS A 44 1.14 13.24 6.43
N PRO A 45 0.11 12.58 5.85
CA PRO A 45 -1.28 12.76 6.26
C PRO A 45 -1.53 12.27 7.69
N THR A 46 -0.84 11.21 8.12
CA THR A 46 -1.05 10.57 9.43
C THR A 46 -0.37 11.34 10.57
N CYS A 47 0.91 11.69 10.43
CA CYS A 47 1.69 12.29 11.53
C CYS A 47 2.18 13.71 11.26
N ARG A 48 1.85 14.30 10.10
CA ARG A 48 2.17 15.69 9.72
C ARG A 48 3.66 16.03 9.62
N LYS A 49 4.56 15.05 9.78
CA LYS A 49 6.00 15.22 9.55
C LYS A 49 6.28 15.58 8.09
N VAL A 50 7.15 16.55 7.88
CA VAL A 50 7.54 17.02 6.53
C VAL A 50 8.52 16.03 5.90
N SER A 51 8.19 15.54 4.70
CA SER A 51 9.12 14.85 3.81
C SER A 51 9.90 15.90 3.01
N LYS A 52 11.18 16.10 3.36
CA LYS A 52 12.10 16.98 2.61
C LYS A 52 12.63 16.34 1.31
N GLN A 53 12.24 15.10 1.01
CA GLN A 53 12.75 14.36 -0.14
C GLN A 53 11.89 14.58 -1.39
N ASN A 54 12.55 14.71 -2.54
CA ASN A 54 11.92 14.63 -3.85
C ASN A 54 11.07 13.34 -3.91
N LYS A 55 9.76 13.47 -4.23
CA LYS A 55 8.78 12.35 -4.31
C LYS A 55 9.27 11.13 -5.11
N LYS A 56 10.26 11.33 -5.98
CA LYS A 56 10.94 10.30 -6.80
C LYS A 56 11.69 9.22 -5.99
N TYR A 57 12.06 9.48 -4.72
CA TYR A 57 12.90 8.58 -3.92
C TYR A 57 12.22 7.92 -2.71
N LEU A 58 10.90 8.05 -2.57
CA LEU A 58 10.12 7.43 -1.48
C LEU A 58 9.98 5.89 -1.61
N ILE A 59 10.88 5.23 -2.34
CA ILE A 59 10.78 3.83 -2.71
C ILE A 59 11.87 3.03 -2.00
N ARG A 60 11.81 2.90 -0.67
CA ARG A 60 12.54 1.80 -0.02
C ARG A 60 11.74 0.51 -0.24
N ASN A 61 11.98 -0.11 -1.40
CA ASN A 61 11.33 -1.33 -1.89
C ASN A 61 11.53 -2.57 -0.98
N ILE A 62 12.29 -2.48 0.13
CA ILE A 62 12.59 -3.63 0.99
C ILE A 62 11.32 -4.18 1.66
N VAL A 63 10.34 -3.32 1.94
CA VAL A 63 9.06 -3.71 2.56
C VAL A 63 8.14 -4.44 1.58
N TYR A 64 8.35 -4.26 0.26
CA TYR A 64 7.55 -4.95 -0.76
C TYR A 64 7.70 -6.47 -0.71
N ARG A 65 8.89 -6.99 -0.36
CA ARG A 65 9.09 -8.45 -0.31
C ARG A 65 8.22 -9.10 0.76
N LEU A 66 8.06 -8.43 1.91
CA LEU A 66 7.25 -8.92 3.03
C LEU A 66 5.76 -8.64 2.79
N MET A 67 5.40 -7.43 2.34
CA MET A 67 4.01 -7.05 2.05
C MET A 67 3.40 -7.84 0.90
N ARG A 68 4.21 -8.31 -0.07
CA ARG A 68 3.72 -9.13 -1.19
C ARG A 68 3.12 -10.45 -0.70
N VAL A 69 3.72 -11.10 0.30
CA VAL A 69 3.18 -12.34 0.87
C VAL A 69 1.84 -12.07 1.56
N ILE A 70 1.77 -11.00 2.37
CA ILE A 70 0.54 -10.63 3.08
C ILE A 70 -0.60 -10.30 2.10
N ILE A 71 -0.33 -9.48 1.08
CA ILE A 71 -1.33 -9.12 0.07
C ILE A 71 -1.77 -10.35 -0.74
N LEU A 72 -0.84 -11.25 -1.09
CA LEU A 72 -1.19 -12.48 -1.80
C LEU A 72 -1.98 -13.46 -0.94
N CYS A 73 -1.63 -13.63 0.34
CA CYS A 73 -2.39 -14.47 1.27
C CYS A 73 -3.80 -13.92 1.51
N CYS A 74 -3.97 -12.60 1.68
CA CYS A 74 -5.30 -11.99 1.74
C CYS A 74 -6.09 -12.18 0.44
N LYS A 75 -5.44 -12.12 -0.73
CA LYS A 75 -6.10 -12.41 -2.02
C LYS A 75 -6.45 -13.89 -2.19
N GLN A 76 -5.66 -14.81 -1.63
CA GLN A 76 -5.93 -16.25 -1.65
C GLN A 76 -7.07 -16.65 -0.70
N GLY A 77 -7.32 -15.88 0.36
CA GLY A 77 -8.55 -16.00 1.15
C GLY A 77 -9.81 -15.46 0.44
N ALA A 78 -9.64 -14.68 -0.64
CA ALA A 78 -10.72 -14.06 -1.40
C ALA A 78 -11.09 -14.78 -2.72
N ASP A 79 -10.46 -15.92 -3.01
CA ASP A 79 -10.72 -16.72 -4.23
C ASP A 79 -11.34 -18.08 -3.88
N GLU A 80 -12.67 -18.13 -3.69
CA GLU A 80 -13.43 -19.39 -3.65
C GLU A 80 -13.40 -20.16 -5.00
N THR A 81 -12.98 -19.52 -6.10
CA THR A 81 -12.96 -20.12 -7.44
C THR A 81 -11.70 -20.94 -7.74
N PHE A 82 -10.65 -20.85 -6.92
CA PHE A 82 -9.45 -21.68 -7.05
C PHE A 82 -9.67 -23.10 -6.49
N TYR A 83 -10.44 -23.26 -5.41
CA TYR A 83 -10.66 -24.57 -4.77
C TYR A 83 -11.58 -25.48 -5.61
N MET A 84 -12.54 -24.91 -6.36
CA MET A 84 -13.49 -25.70 -7.18
C MET A 84 -12.98 -26.07 -8.57
N ARG A 85 -11.81 -25.57 -9.01
CA ARG A 85 -11.19 -25.99 -10.29
C ARG A 85 -10.23 -27.18 -10.16
N ASN A 86 -9.97 -27.64 -8.93
CA ASN A 86 -9.05 -28.75 -8.66
C ASN A 86 -9.66 -29.80 -7.72
N VAL A 87 -11.00 -29.89 -7.64
CA VAL A 87 -11.73 -31.01 -7.02
C VAL A 87 -12.64 -31.64 -8.06
#